data_AF-A0A8T2R6U9-F1
#
_entry.id   AF-A0A8T2R6U9-F1
#
_cell.length_a   1.000
_cell.length_b   1.000
_cell.length_c   1.000
_cell.angle_alpha   90.00
_cell.angle_beta   90.00
_cell.angle_gamma   90.00
#
_symmetry.space_group_name_H-M   'P 1'
#
loop_
_entity.id
_entity.type
_entity.pdbx_description
1 polymer ?
#
loop_
_entity_poly.entity_id
_entity_poly.type
_entity_poly.pdbx_seq_one_letter_code
_entity_poly.pdbx_strand_id
1 'polypeptide(L)'
;MYEQGLILLSHLATLGWGVGPGGEVADTFLYFVSGVLHLISSAVLGFGGIYHALIGPETLEESFPFFGYTWKDKNKMTTILGIHLILLGLGAFLLVFKALYFGGLYDTWAPGGGDVREITNLTLSPSIIFGYLLKSPFGGEGWIASVDNLEDTVGGHVWLGFICVFGGIWHILTKPFA
;
A
#
# COMPACT_ATOMS: atom_id res chain seq x y z
N MET A 1 -2.74 -4.00 23.85
CA MET A 1 -2.54 -2.76 23.06
C MET A 1 -3.73 -1.80 23.12
N TYR A 2 -4.96 -2.28 22.90
CA TYR A 2 -6.16 -1.42 22.78
C TYR A 2 -6.48 -0.59 24.04
N GLU A 3 -6.10 -1.04 25.23
CA GLU A 3 -6.31 -0.30 26.50
C GLU A 3 -5.39 0.92 26.69
N GLN A 4 -4.35 1.06 25.85
CA GLN A 4 -3.31 2.07 25.99
C GLN A 4 -3.41 3.20 24.95
N GLY A 5 -4.48 3.25 24.16
CA GLY A 5 -4.65 4.26 23.12
C GLY A 5 -3.64 4.16 21.96
N LEU A 6 -3.07 2.97 21.74
CA LEU A 6 -2.04 2.72 20.74
C LEU A 6 -2.66 2.45 19.37
N ILE A 7 -2.55 3.41 18.44
CA ILE A 7 -3.10 3.28 17.08
C ILE A 7 -2.06 2.83 16.04
N LEU A 8 -0.77 3.06 16.26
CA LEU A 8 0.27 2.72 15.28
C LEU A 8 0.83 1.32 15.50
N LEU A 9 1.03 0.92 16.76
CA LEU A 9 1.58 -0.39 17.09
C LEU A 9 0.64 -1.53 16.67
N SER A 10 -0.68 -1.30 16.68
CA SER A 10 -1.65 -2.26 16.14
C SER A 10 -1.44 -2.51 14.64
N HIS A 11 -1.13 -1.49 13.84
CA HIS A 11 -0.85 -1.67 12.41
C HIS A 11 0.44 -2.46 12.18
N LEU A 12 1.49 -2.23 12.97
CA LEU A 12 2.74 -3.00 12.88
C LEU A 12 2.54 -4.46 13.32
N ALA A 13 1.76 -4.69 14.38
CA ALA A 13 1.39 -6.02 14.83
C ALA A 13 0.57 -6.79 13.77
N THR A 14 -0.38 -6.13 13.08
CA THR A 14 -1.13 -6.76 11.97
C THR A 14 -0.23 -7.23 10.84
N LEU A 15 0.87 -6.51 10.57
CA LEU A 15 1.91 -6.94 9.62
C LEU A 15 2.77 -8.10 10.14
N GLY A 16 2.46 -8.66 11.31
CA GLY A 16 3.17 -9.78 11.93
C GLY A 16 4.49 -9.38 12.58
N TRP A 17 4.75 -8.08 12.82
CA TRP A 17 5.98 -7.65 13.49
C TRP A 17 5.80 -7.62 15.00
N GLY A 18 6.73 -8.24 15.72
CA GLY A 18 6.83 -8.15 17.17
C GLY A 18 5.75 -8.90 17.96
N VAL A 19 4.88 -9.64 17.27
CA VAL A 19 3.80 -10.44 17.88
C VAL A 19 3.93 -11.92 17.54
N GLY A 20 3.39 -12.76 18.42
CA GLY A 20 3.29 -14.21 18.23
C GLY A 20 1.88 -14.74 18.56
N PRO A 21 1.77 -15.99 19.05
CA PRO A 21 0.49 -16.62 19.34
C PRO A 21 -0.38 -15.78 20.29
N GLY A 22 -1.68 -15.70 19.99
CA GLY A 22 -2.66 -14.90 20.72
C GLY A 22 -2.50 -13.38 20.57
N GLY A 23 -1.57 -12.91 19.72
CA GLY A 23 -1.27 -11.49 19.55
C GLY A 23 -0.43 -10.93 20.70
N GLU A 24 0.24 -11.79 21.47
CA GLU A 24 1.17 -11.38 22.52
C GLU A 24 2.39 -10.69 21.91
N VAL A 25 2.82 -9.59 22.52
CA VAL A 25 4.02 -8.86 22.10
C VAL A 25 5.26 -9.62 22.55
N ALA A 26 5.96 -10.23 21.62
CA ALA A 26 7.18 -11.00 21.84
C ALA A 26 8.46 -10.15 21.73
N ASP A 27 8.47 -9.15 20.84
CA ASP A 27 9.62 -8.26 20.62
C ASP A 27 9.15 -6.85 20.20
N THR A 28 9.77 -5.82 20.77
CA THR A 28 9.46 -4.42 20.48
C THR A 28 10.48 -3.75 19.55
N PHE A 29 11.58 -4.44 19.23
CA PHE A 29 12.66 -3.86 18.43
C PHE A 29 12.20 -3.39 17.05
N LEU A 30 11.36 -4.17 16.35
CA LEU A 30 10.85 -3.79 15.02
C LEU A 30 9.93 -2.57 15.07
N TYR A 31 9.24 -2.33 16.19
CA TYR A 31 8.47 -1.10 16.38
C TYR A 31 9.38 0.12 16.51
N PHE A 32 10.47 -0.02 17.26
CA PHE A 32 11.50 1.01 17.38
C PHE A 32 12.18 1.30 16.04
N VAL A 33 12.59 0.26 15.30
CA VAL A 33 13.20 0.40 13.96
C VAL A 33 12.29 1.17 13.02
N SER A 34 10.99 0.81 12.97
CA SER A 34 10.02 1.53 12.15
C SER A 34 9.95 3.01 12.52
N GLY A 35 9.83 3.34 13.81
CA GLY A 35 9.81 4.73 14.28
C GLY A 35 11.06 5.52 13.89
N VAL A 36 12.25 4.95 14.08
CA VAL A 36 13.52 5.61 13.74
C VAL A 36 13.65 5.84 12.24
N LEU A 37 13.35 4.84 11.41
CA LEU A 37 13.47 4.97 9.95
C LEU A 37 12.54 6.05 9.40
N HIS A 38 11.29 6.11 9.89
CA HIS A 38 10.34 7.16 9.48
C HIS A 38 10.76 8.54 9.97
N LEU A 39 11.27 8.66 11.20
CA LEU A 39 11.73 9.92 11.75
C LEU A 39 12.91 10.49 10.93
N ILE A 40 13.91 9.67 10.63
CA ILE A 40 15.07 10.09 9.83
C ILE A 40 14.67 10.41 8.39
N SER A 41 13.80 9.60 7.77
CA SER A 41 13.31 9.86 6.41
C SER A 41 12.56 11.18 6.31
N SER A 42 11.80 11.55 7.35
CA SER A 42 11.06 12.82 7.37
C SER A 42 11.97 14.05 7.33
N ALA A 43 13.18 13.97 7.91
CA ALA A 43 14.16 15.05 7.83
C ALA A 43 14.66 15.26 6.38
N VAL A 44 14.88 14.18 5.62
CA VAL A 44 15.27 14.26 4.21
C VAL A 44 14.17 14.88 3.35
N LEU A 45 12.92 14.46 3.57
CA LEU A 45 11.76 15.03 2.88
C LEU A 45 11.57 16.52 3.23
N GLY A 46 11.70 16.88 4.52
CA GLY A 46 11.61 18.26 4.98
C GLY A 46 12.70 19.14 4.38
N PHE A 47 13.94 18.64 4.29
CA PHE A 47 15.03 19.36 3.64
C PHE A 47 14.74 19.66 2.17
N GLY A 48 14.32 18.64 1.39
CA GLY A 48 13.94 18.82 0.00
C GLY A 48 12.77 19.79 -0.18
N GLY A 49 11.75 19.70 0.69
CA GLY A 49 10.60 20.59 0.68
C GLY A 49 10.97 22.06 0.94
N ILE A 50 11.80 22.32 1.95
CA ILE A 50 12.27 23.69 2.26
C ILE A 50 13.10 24.25 1.10
N TYR A 51 14.00 23.45 0.55
CA TYR A 51 14.81 23.87 -0.60
C TYR A 51 13.93 24.25 -1.80
N HIS A 52 13.02 23.38 -2.21
CA HIS A 52 12.16 23.63 -3.37
C HIS A 52 11.13 24.74 -3.16
N ALA A 53 10.77 25.06 -1.91
CA ALA A 53 9.84 26.13 -1.59
C ALA A 53 10.51 27.52 -1.48
N LEU A 54 11.78 27.60 -1.08
CA LEU A 54 12.43 28.88 -0.73
C LEU A 54 13.66 29.24 -1.58
N ILE A 55 14.38 28.25 -2.11
CA ILE A 55 15.70 28.44 -2.76
C ILE A 55 15.70 27.99 -4.22
N GLY A 56 15.00 26.88 -4.50
CA GLY A 56 14.86 26.34 -5.84
C GLY A 56 14.15 27.30 -6.80
N PRO A 57 14.22 27.03 -8.12
CA PRO A 57 13.55 27.86 -9.11
C PRO A 57 12.02 27.82 -8.92
N GLU A 58 11.37 28.98 -9.11
CA GLU A 58 9.90 29.10 -8.99
C GLU A 58 9.15 28.31 -10.07
N THR A 59 9.76 28.18 -11.25
CA THR A 59 9.21 27.45 -12.40
C THR A 59 10.26 26.47 -12.95
N LEU A 60 9.81 25.37 -13.55
CA LEU A 60 10.68 24.28 -14.00
C LEU A 60 10.69 24.12 -15.52
N GLU A 61 9.81 24.80 -16.23
CA GLU A 61 9.54 24.63 -17.65
C GLU A 61 10.76 24.93 -18.53
N GLU A 62 11.53 25.95 -18.18
CA GLU A 62 12.70 26.39 -18.96
C GLU A 62 13.97 25.59 -18.60
N SER A 63 14.21 25.39 -17.30
CA SER A 63 15.45 24.77 -16.81
C SER A 63 15.39 23.23 -16.80
N PHE A 64 14.19 22.66 -16.58
CA PHE A 64 13.99 21.23 -16.36
C PHE A 64 12.72 20.71 -17.06
N PRO A 65 12.69 20.63 -18.40
CA PRO A 65 11.47 20.33 -19.17
C PRO A 65 10.85 18.95 -18.84
N PHE A 66 11.65 17.99 -18.36
CA PHE A 66 11.11 16.72 -17.86
C PHE A 66 10.23 16.90 -16.62
N PHE A 67 10.55 17.84 -15.72
CA PHE A 67 9.80 18.11 -14.50
C PHE A 67 8.77 19.24 -14.66
N GLY A 68 9.02 20.23 -15.53
CA GLY A 68 8.06 21.30 -15.82
C GLY A 68 6.78 20.79 -16.52
N TYR A 69 5.63 21.41 -16.23
CA TYR A 69 4.36 21.01 -16.81
C TYR A 69 3.35 22.16 -16.83
N THR A 70 2.41 22.11 -17.77
CA THR A 70 1.21 22.97 -17.71
C THR A 70 -0.01 22.10 -17.48
N TRP A 71 -0.99 22.60 -16.71
CA TRP A 71 -2.23 21.87 -16.43
C TRP A 71 -3.07 21.55 -17.69
N LYS A 72 -2.82 22.26 -18.80
CA LYS A 72 -3.49 22.04 -20.09
C LYS A 72 -2.82 20.96 -20.93
N ASP A 73 -1.57 20.59 -20.63
CA ASP A 73 -0.88 19.51 -21.32
C ASP A 73 -1.42 18.16 -20.84
N LYS A 74 -2.44 17.68 -21.55
CA LYS A 74 -3.09 16.40 -21.28
C LYS A 74 -2.11 15.23 -21.26
N ASN A 75 -1.07 15.26 -22.09
CA ASN A 75 -0.09 14.18 -22.19
C ASN A 75 0.87 14.18 -21.00
N LYS A 76 1.32 15.36 -20.55
CA LYS A 76 2.15 15.48 -19.35
C LYS A 76 1.37 15.06 -18.10
N MET A 77 0.08 15.42 -18.02
CA MET A 77 -0.79 15.01 -16.91
C MET A 77 -0.96 13.49 -16.85
N THR A 78 -1.24 12.81 -17.97
CA THR A 78 -1.35 11.33 -17.97
C THR A 78 -0.02 10.65 -17.70
N THR A 79 1.09 11.21 -18.17
CA THR A 79 2.44 10.68 -17.87
C THR A 79 2.73 10.72 -16.37
N ILE A 80 2.47 11.85 -15.71
CA ILE A 80 2.67 11.99 -14.26
C ILE A 80 1.76 11.03 -13.50
N LEU A 81 0.47 10.96 -13.86
CA LEU A 81 -0.47 10.00 -13.28
C LEU A 81 0.06 8.55 -13.42
N GLY A 82 0.53 8.19 -14.61
CA GLY A 82 0.97 6.83 -14.88
C GLY A 82 2.20 6.42 -14.07
N ILE A 83 3.16 7.34 -13.86
CA ILE A 83 4.30 7.11 -12.98
C ILE A 83 3.83 6.82 -11.55
N HIS A 84 2.91 7.62 -11.01
CA HIS A 84 2.39 7.43 -9.66
C HIS A 84 1.58 6.13 -9.53
N LEU A 85 0.81 5.74 -10.56
CA LEU A 85 0.12 4.45 -10.57
C LEU A 85 1.08 3.27 -10.51
N ILE A 86 2.21 3.32 -11.22
CA ILE A 86 3.24 2.27 -11.12
C ILE A 86 3.80 2.22 -9.69
N LEU A 87 4.13 3.37 -9.09
CA LEU A 87 4.64 3.43 -7.71
C LEU A 87 3.62 2.86 -6.70
N LEU A 88 2.33 3.18 -6.85
CA LEU A 88 1.26 2.61 -6.03
C LEU A 88 1.14 1.09 -6.21
N GLY A 89 1.25 0.60 -7.45
CA GLY A 89 1.23 -0.83 -7.74
C GLY A 89 2.40 -1.57 -7.10
N LEU A 90 3.61 -0.99 -7.12
CA LEU A 90 4.76 -1.51 -6.38
C LEU A 90 4.50 -1.52 -4.86
N GLY A 91 3.86 -0.49 -4.32
CA GLY A 91 3.42 -0.43 -2.92
C GLY A 91 2.48 -1.57 -2.54
N ALA A 92 1.50 -1.91 -3.39
CA ALA A 92 0.63 -3.06 -3.18
C ALA A 92 1.41 -4.39 -3.18
N PHE A 93 2.38 -4.55 -4.09
CA PHE A 93 3.24 -5.73 -4.10
C PHE A 93 4.14 -5.85 -2.88
N LEU A 94 4.55 -4.75 -2.22
CA LEU A 94 5.30 -4.83 -0.96
C LEU A 94 4.52 -5.58 0.13
N LEU A 95 3.21 -5.36 0.23
CA LEU A 95 2.36 -6.13 1.16
C LEU A 95 2.29 -7.61 0.76
N VAL A 96 2.15 -7.89 -0.54
CA VAL A 96 2.14 -9.28 -1.06
C VAL A 96 3.44 -9.99 -0.70
N PHE A 97 4.59 -9.37 -0.97
CA PHE A 97 5.89 -9.96 -0.63
C PHE A 97 6.05 -10.14 0.88
N LYS A 98 5.55 -9.21 1.70
CA LYS A 98 5.54 -9.36 3.17
C LYS A 98 4.79 -10.62 3.60
N ALA A 99 3.59 -10.82 3.05
CA ALA A 99 2.72 -11.94 3.37
C ALA A 99 3.25 -13.29 2.87
N LEU A 100 3.95 -13.30 1.72
CA LEU A 100 4.46 -14.53 1.09
C LEU A 100 5.82 -14.98 1.60
N TYR A 101 6.75 -14.03 1.78
CA TYR A 101 8.18 -14.36 1.88
C TYR A 101 8.89 -13.77 3.09
N PHE A 102 8.32 -12.75 3.73
CA PHE A 102 8.96 -12.06 4.85
C PHE A 102 8.20 -12.29 6.16
N GLY A 103 7.98 -13.55 6.50
CA GLY A 103 7.42 -13.98 7.78
C GLY A 103 5.91 -13.81 7.91
N GLY A 104 5.18 -13.48 6.83
CA GLY A 104 3.71 -13.55 6.84
C GLY A 104 2.98 -12.36 7.44
N LEU A 105 1.73 -12.56 7.85
CA LEU A 105 0.88 -11.57 8.50
C LEU A 105 0.26 -12.20 9.77
N TYR A 106 -0.21 -11.36 10.69
CA TYR A 106 -0.97 -11.86 11.83
C TYR A 106 -2.37 -12.29 11.38
N ASP A 107 -2.70 -13.57 11.54
CA ASP A 107 -4.00 -14.14 11.24
C ASP A 107 -4.77 -14.42 12.52
N THR A 108 -5.84 -13.68 12.77
CA THR A 108 -6.72 -13.95 13.91
C THR A 108 -7.52 -15.25 13.77
N TRP A 109 -7.61 -15.81 12.57
CA TRP A 109 -8.35 -17.03 12.24
C TRP A 109 -7.46 -18.27 12.12
N ALA A 110 -6.17 -18.17 12.50
CA ALA A 110 -5.27 -19.31 12.48
C ALA A 110 -5.81 -20.48 13.33
N PRO A 111 -5.66 -21.74 12.88
CA PRO A 111 -6.13 -22.91 13.63
C PRO A 111 -5.45 -23.01 15.01
N GLY A 112 -6.25 -23.08 16.08
CA GLY A 112 -5.76 -23.14 17.46
C GLY A 112 -5.62 -21.78 18.15
N GLY A 113 -6.00 -20.69 17.48
CA GLY A 113 -5.91 -19.31 17.99
C GLY A 113 -5.04 -18.45 17.08
N GLY A 114 -5.22 -17.13 17.15
CA GLY A 114 -4.54 -16.22 16.23
C GLY A 114 -3.02 -16.28 16.34
N ASP A 115 -2.32 -16.25 15.21
CA ASP A 115 -0.85 -16.30 15.15
C ASP A 115 -0.35 -15.69 13.84
N VAL A 116 0.95 -15.40 13.78
CA VAL A 116 1.62 -14.96 12.55
C VAL A 116 1.85 -16.16 11.63
N ARG A 117 1.42 -16.05 10.37
CA ARG A 117 1.64 -17.10 9.36
C ARG A 117 1.91 -16.56 7.97
N GLU A 118 2.68 -17.31 7.20
CA GLU A 118 2.88 -17.09 5.78
C GLU A 118 1.63 -17.50 4.98
N ILE A 119 1.30 -16.74 3.94
CA ILE A 119 0.08 -16.94 3.15
C ILE A 119 0.45 -17.67 1.86
N THR A 120 0.52 -19.01 1.89
CA THR A 120 1.07 -19.77 0.75
C THR A 120 0.10 -19.94 -0.42
N ASN A 121 -1.21 -19.84 -0.20
CA ASN A 121 -2.24 -20.15 -1.20
C ASN A 121 -3.15 -18.95 -1.44
N LEU A 122 -2.75 -18.05 -2.35
CA LEU A 122 -3.51 -16.84 -2.65
C LEU A 122 -4.78 -17.12 -3.44
N THR A 123 -5.85 -16.39 -3.12
CA THR A 123 -7.04 -16.36 -3.97
C THR A 123 -6.80 -15.46 -5.18
N LEU A 124 -6.48 -16.08 -6.31
CA LEU A 124 -6.32 -15.36 -7.59
C LEU A 124 -7.54 -15.44 -8.50
N SER A 125 -8.59 -16.16 -8.08
CA SER A 125 -9.82 -16.29 -8.87
C SER A 125 -10.50 -14.92 -9.04
N PRO A 126 -10.66 -14.41 -10.28
CA PRO A 126 -11.32 -13.13 -10.52
C PRO A 126 -12.76 -13.12 -10.01
N SER A 127 -13.48 -14.24 -10.12
CA SER A 127 -14.88 -14.31 -9.68
C SER A 127 -15.05 -14.07 -8.18
N ILE A 128 -14.06 -14.45 -7.37
CA ILE A 128 -14.07 -14.22 -5.92
C ILE A 128 -13.66 -12.77 -5.64
N ILE A 129 -12.49 -12.34 -6.15
CA ILE A 129 -11.93 -11.01 -5.86
C ILE A 129 -12.85 -9.88 -6.33
N PHE A 130 -13.30 -9.92 -7.59
CA PHE A 130 -14.24 -8.93 -8.11
C PHE A 130 -15.68 -9.18 -7.62
N GLY A 131 -15.97 -10.39 -7.13
CA GLY A 131 -17.24 -10.70 -6.47
C GLY A 131 -17.49 -9.80 -5.24
N TYR A 132 -16.46 -9.56 -4.41
CA TYR A 132 -16.55 -8.63 -3.28
C TYR A 132 -17.02 -7.22 -3.69
N LEU A 133 -16.56 -6.71 -4.83
CA LEU A 133 -16.93 -5.38 -5.32
C LEU A 133 -18.39 -5.25 -5.72
N LEU A 134 -19.06 -6.38 -6.00
CA LEU A 134 -20.46 -6.44 -6.43
C LEU A 134 -21.41 -6.82 -5.29
N LYS A 135 -20.89 -7.16 -4.10
CA LYS A 135 -21.72 -7.46 -2.92
C LYS A 135 -22.48 -6.21 -2.47
N SER A 136 -23.66 -6.42 -1.91
CA SER A 136 -24.48 -5.36 -1.31
C SER A 136 -23.75 -4.72 -0.11
N PRO A 137 -23.84 -3.40 0.09
CA PRO A 137 -23.28 -2.74 1.27
C PRO A 137 -24.17 -2.87 2.52
N PHE A 138 -25.34 -3.51 2.43
CA PHE A 138 -26.27 -3.66 3.55
C PHE A 138 -25.91 -4.82 4.49
N GLY A 139 -26.57 -4.86 5.65
CA GLY A 139 -26.34 -5.87 6.69
C GLY A 139 -26.48 -7.31 6.15
N GLY A 140 -25.55 -8.17 6.55
CA GLY A 140 -25.44 -9.56 6.08
C GLY A 140 -24.54 -9.75 4.85
N GLU A 141 -24.24 -8.69 4.09
CA GLU A 141 -23.42 -8.76 2.88
C GLU A 141 -22.10 -7.99 3.02
N GLY A 142 -22.16 -6.71 3.44
CA GLY A 142 -21.00 -5.94 3.88
C GLY A 142 -19.98 -5.51 2.82
N TRP A 143 -20.32 -5.57 1.51
CA TRP A 143 -19.42 -5.18 0.40
C TRP A 143 -17.97 -5.68 0.58
N ILE A 144 -16.95 -4.85 0.37
CA ILE A 144 -15.54 -5.20 0.60
C ILE A 144 -15.17 -5.35 2.08
N ALA A 145 -15.96 -4.79 3.00
CA ALA A 145 -15.72 -4.93 4.44
C ALA A 145 -16.04 -6.34 4.95
N SER A 146 -16.61 -7.20 4.09
CA SER A 146 -16.91 -8.60 4.40
C SER A 146 -15.76 -9.56 4.14
N VAL A 147 -14.59 -9.09 3.68
CA VAL A 147 -13.40 -9.94 3.56
C VAL A 147 -13.04 -10.52 4.92
N ASP A 148 -12.93 -11.84 5.00
CA ASP A 148 -12.83 -12.57 6.26
C ASP A 148 -11.56 -13.44 6.37
N ASN A 149 -10.74 -13.48 5.32
CA ASN A 149 -9.51 -14.26 5.29
C ASN A 149 -8.36 -13.50 4.62
N LEU A 150 -7.13 -13.91 4.92
CA LEU A 150 -5.92 -13.25 4.43
C LEU A 150 -5.59 -13.63 2.99
N GLU A 151 -5.99 -14.82 2.54
CA GLU A 151 -5.79 -15.30 1.17
C GLU A 151 -6.48 -14.37 0.14
N ASP A 152 -7.71 -13.96 0.43
CA ASP A 152 -8.47 -13.00 -0.37
C ASP A 152 -7.91 -11.58 -0.23
N THR A 153 -7.51 -11.18 0.97
CA THR A 153 -6.91 -9.86 1.22
C THR A 153 -5.63 -9.69 0.40
N VAL A 154 -4.70 -10.65 0.49
CA VAL A 154 -3.43 -10.62 -0.25
C VAL A 154 -3.65 -10.84 -1.74
N GLY A 155 -4.56 -11.75 -2.13
CA GLY A 155 -4.96 -11.95 -3.52
C GLY A 155 -5.55 -10.70 -4.19
N GLY A 156 -6.36 -9.93 -3.46
CA GLY A 156 -6.87 -8.64 -3.90
C GLY A 156 -5.76 -7.61 -4.15
N HIS A 157 -4.73 -7.59 -3.30
CA HIS A 157 -3.57 -6.70 -3.50
C HIS A 157 -2.70 -7.13 -4.69
N VAL A 158 -2.65 -8.42 -5.04
CA VAL A 158 -2.04 -8.88 -6.30
C VAL A 158 -2.77 -8.28 -7.50
N TRP A 159 -4.10 -8.40 -7.54
CA TRP A 159 -4.92 -7.81 -8.61
C TRP A 159 -4.74 -6.30 -8.70
N LEU A 160 -4.81 -5.60 -7.56
CA LEU A 160 -4.61 -4.15 -7.51
C LEU A 160 -3.22 -3.75 -8.00
N GLY A 161 -2.17 -4.47 -7.59
CA GLY A 161 -0.80 -4.24 -8.03
C GLY A 161 -0.67 -4.29 -9.56
N PHE A 162 -1.23 -5.33 -10.18
CA PHE A 162 -1.25 -5.44 -11.65
C PHE A 162 -2.09 -4.35 -12.31
N ILE A 163 -3.30 -4.07 -11.81
CA ILE A 163 -4.18 -3.02 -12.37
C ILE A 163 -3.46 -1.66 -12.35
N CYS A 164 -2.82 -1.31 -11.24
CA CYS A 164 -2.09 -0.06 -11.09
C CYS A 164 -0.87 0.00 -12.02
N VAL A 165 -0.05 -1.06 -12.11
CA VAL A 165 1.13 -1.07 -12.99
C VAL A 165 0.72 -1.00 -14.46
N PHE A 166 -0.22 -1.83 -14.91
CA PHE A 166 -0.66 -1.82 -16.31
C PHE A 166 -1.41 -0.53 -16.66
N GLY A 167 -2.26 -0.03 -15.76
CA GLY A 167 -2.92 1.27 -15.91
C GLY A 167 -1.91 2.42 -15.97
N GLY A 168 -0.82 2.33 -15.19
CA GLY A 168 0.25 3.31 -15.22
C GLY A 168 1.04 3.31 -16.52
N ILE A 169 1.42 2.13 -17.02
CA ILE A 169 2.04 1.97 -18.35
C ILE A 169 1.11 2.51 -19.44
N TRP A 170 -0.18 2.16 -19.37
CA TRP A 170 -1.18 2.68 -20.30
C TRP A 170 -1.23 4.21 -20.31
N HIS A 171 -1.30 4.86 -19.14
CA HIS A 171 -1.38 6.32 -19.05
C HIS A 171 -0.08 7.03 -19.48
N ILE A 172 1.08 6.38 -19.38
CA ILE A 172 2.34 6.90 -19.93
C ILE A 172 2.36 6.81 -21.46
N LEU A 173 1.84 5.71 -22.02
CA LEU A 173 1.88 5.44 -23.46
C LEU A 173 0.69 6.05 -24.23
N THR A 174 -0.30 6.62 -23.55
CA THR A 174 -1.52 7.14 -24.15
C THR A 174 -1.85 8.56 -23.70
N LYS A 175 -2.78 9.17 -24.43
CA LYS A 175 -3.38 10.48 -24.12
C LYS A 175 -4.90 10.35 -24.05
N PRO A 176 -5.62 11.27 -23.38
CA PRO A 176 -7.08 11.24 -23.34
C PRO A 176 -7.69 11.22 -24.74
N PHE A 177 -8.73 10.40 -24.91
CA PHE A 177 -9.49 10.31 -26.15
C PHE A 177 -10.28 11.60 -26.44
N ALA A 178 -10.80 11.70 -27.66
CA ALA A 178 -11.55 12.86 -28.14
C ALA A 178 -12.90 13.03 -27.45
#